data_AF-A0A2L2LYH9-F1
#
_entry.id   AF-A0A2L2LYH9-F1
#
_cell.length_a   1.000
_cell.length_b   1.000
_cell.length_c   1.000
_cell.angle_alpha   90.00
_cell.angle_beta   90.00
_cell.angle_gamma   90.00
#
_symmetry.space_group_name_H-M   'P 1'
#
loop_
_entity.id
_entity.type
_entity.pdbx_description
1 polymer ?
#
loop_
_entity_poly.entity_id
_entity_poly.type
_entity_poly.pdbx_seq_one_letter_code
_entity_poly.pdbx_strand_id
1 'polypeptide(L)'
;MAQTPSSLHQIAASVAAQLPEVSLSEPFGDGCLVHKFFDKVFMLSLYLKGHAIINLKVQPEHGAMLRDFYSYIRAGWHMNKQHWISIFADDNLDEQLVQDLVLNSYELVVAKLRKVEKQRVGLIKAFHTVIPLIFFFWNHYISHLFKEKNIINKFYH
;
A
#
# COMPACT_ATOMS: atom_id res chain seq x y z
N MET A 1 21.58 -0.18 20.56
CA MET A 1 20.55 0.43 19.70
C MET A 1 19.51 -0.65 19.42
N ALA A 2 18.46 -0.73 20.23
CA ALA A 2 17.34 -1.63 19.96
C ALA A 2 16.34 -0.85 19.12
N GLN A 3 16.02 -1.35 17.92
CA GLN A 3 14.92 -0.82 17.13
C GLN A 3 13.65 -1.07 17.94
N THR A 4 12.94 -0.02 18.34
CA THR A 4 11.59 -0.16 18.89
C THR A 4 10.75 -0.84 17.80
N PRO A 5 9.97 -1.90 18.10
CA PRO A 5 9.10 -2.49 17.10
C PRO A 5 8.19 -1.40 16.53
N SER A 6 8.12 -1.31 15.20
CA SER A 6 7.28 -0.29 14.56
C SER A 6 5.82 -0.59 14.90
N SER A 7 5.02 0.43 15.21
CA SER A 7 3.62 0.20 15.56
C SER A 7 2.85 -0.36 14.36
N LEU A 8 1.81 -1.18 14.59
CA LEU A 8 0.98 -1.79 13.54
C LEU A 8 0.55 -0.77 12.47
N HIS A 9 0.13 0.42 12.89
CA HIS A 9 -0.27 1.49 11.97
C HIS A 9 0.90 2.05 11.16
N GLN A 10 2.09 2.16 11.74
CA GLN A 10 3.29 2.62 11.02
C GLN A 10 3.69 1.63 9.92
N ILE A 11 3.70 0.32 10.22
CA ILE A 11 4.01 -0.73 9.24
C ILE A 11 2.98 -0.70 8.11
N ALA A 12 1.69 -0.70 8.46
CA ALA A 12 0.64 -0.73 7.46
C ALA A 12 0.60 0.54 6.59
N ALA A 13 0.81 1.72 7.20
CA ALA A 13 0.85 2.99 6.49
C ALA A 13 2.08 3.11 5.60
N SER A 14 3.25 2.61 6.02
CA SER A 14 4.48 2.68 5.23
C SER A 14 4.38 1.83 3.95
N VAL A 15 3.73 0.66 4.04
CA VAL A 15 3.42 -0.16 2.85
C VAL A 15 2.41 0.56 1.97
N ALA A 16 1.28 1.01 2.54
CA ALA A 16 0.23 1.66 1.75
C ALA A 16 0.71 2.93 1.03
N ALA A 17 1.66 3.68 1.61
CA ALA A 17 2.26 4.86 1.00
C ALA A 17 3.14 4.55 -0.22
N GLN A 18 3.66 3.33 -0.33
CA GLN A 18 4.46 2.87 -1.47
C GLN A 18 3.60 2.31 -2.62
N LEU A 19 2.32 2.06 -2.35
CA LEU A 19 1.39 1.52 -3.36
C LEU A 19 0.89 2.64 -4.29
N PRO A 20 0.78 2.37 -5.60
CA PRO A 20 0.40 3.40 -6.56
C PRO A 20 -1.08 3.77 -6.41
N GLU A 21 -1.36 5.06 -6.62
CA GLU A 21 -2.73 5.64 -6.66
C GLU A 21 -3.56 5.36 -5.39
N VAL A 22 -2.89 5.34 -4.23
CA VAL A 22 -3.57 5.27 -2.93
C VAL A 22 -3.97 6.66 -2.48
N SER A 23 -5.25 6.78 -2.09
CA SER A 23 -5.79 7.97 -1.43
C SER A 23 -6.15 7.67 0.02
N LEU A 24 -6.04 8.69 0.88
CA LEU A 24 -6.31 8.65 2.30
C LEU A 24 -7.49 9.57 2.63
N SER A 25 -8.40 9.12 3.49
CA SER A 25 -9.55 9.92 3.94
C SER A 25 -10.06 9.46 5.30
N GLU A 26 -10.80 10.30 6.01
CA GLU A 26 -11.41 10.01 7.32
C GLU A 26 -12.95 10.16 7.28
N PRO A 27 -13.66 9.34 6.49
CA PRO A 27 -15.11 9.47 6.31
C PRO A 27 -15.93 9.15 7.57
N PHE A 28 -15.31 8.58 8.60
CA PHE A 28 -15.97 8.18 9.86
C PHE A 28 -15.56 9.05 11.05
N GLY A 29 -14.94 10.21 10.78
CA GLY A 29 -14.39 11.09 11.79
C GLY A 29 -12.92 10.80 12.11
N ASP A 30 -12.35 11.69 12.90
CA ASP A 30 -10.92 11.72 13.24
C ASP A 30 -10.45 10.40 13.86
N GLY A 31 -9.30 9.91 13.38
CA GLY A 31 -8.67 8.70 13.90
C GLY A 31 -9.17 7.39 13.27
N CYS A 32 -10.03 7.46 12.25
CA CYS A 32 -10.39 6.32 11.40
C CYS A 32 -9.93 6.57 9.96
N LEU A 33 -8.67 6.23 9.70
CA LEU A 33 -8.04 6.40 8.41
C LEU A 33 -8.49 5.32 7.44
N VAL A 34 -8.95 5.72 6.25
CA VAL A 34 -9.43 4.83 5.21
C VAL A 34 -8.56 5.00 3.97
N HIS A 35 -7.83 3.94 3.62
CA HIS A 35 -6.99 3.87 2.43
C HIS A 35 -7.77 3.24 1.26
N LYS A 36 -7.73 3.92 0.12
CA LYS A 36 -8.49 3.57 -1.07
C LYS A 36 -7.60 3.55 -2.29
N PHE A 37 -7.87 2.61 -3.18
CA PHE A 37 -7.41 2.66 -4.57
C PHE A 37 -8.59 3.12 -5.43
N PHE A 38 -8.47 4.31 -6.03
CA PHE A 38 -9.62 5.09 -6.53
C PHE A 38 -10.73 5.22 -5.47
N ASP A 39 -11.92 4.67 -5.73
CA ASP A 39 -13.10 4.70 -4.85
C ASP A 39 -13.23 3.44 -3.98
N LYS A 40 -12.32 2.47 -4.13
CA LYS A 40 -12.40 1.17 -3.47
C LYS A 40 -11.49 1.12 -2.24
N VAL A 41 -12.09 0.95 -1.07
CA VAL A 41 -11.37 0.76 0.20
C VAL A 41 -10.66 -0.58 0.21
N PHE A 42 -9.39 -0.61 0.63
CA PHE A 42 -8.65 -1.85 0.89
C PHE A 42 -8.12 -1.92 2.33
N MET A 43 -7.94 -0.80 3.02
CA MET A 43 -7.46 -0.79 4.40
C MET A 43 -8.15 0.29 5.22
N LEU A 44 -8.45 -0.04 6.48
CA LEU A 44 -8.80 0.96 7.49
C LEU A 44 -7.85 0.82 8.67
N SER A 45 -7.39 1.94 9.23
CA SER A 45 -6.56 2.01 10.42
C SER A 45 -7.27 2.83 11.48
N LEU A 46 -7.47 2.26 12.66
CA LEU A 46 -8.21 2.88 13.74
C LEU A 46 -7.81 2.31 15.10
N TYR A 47 -8.34 2.91 16.17
CA TYR A 47 -8.23 2.37 17.52
C TYR A 47 -9.58 1.80 17.97
N LEU A 48 -9.54 0.56 18.49
CA LEU A 48 -10.68 -0.08 19.11
C LEU A 48 -10.40 -0.27 20.60
N LYS A 49 -11.13 0.47 21.45
CA LYS A 49 -10.94 0.44 22.91
C LYS A 49 -9.46 0.63 23.30
N GLY A 50 -8.80 1.62 22.71
CA GLY A 50 -7.39 1.94 22.96
C GLY A 50 -6.36 1.02 22.27
N HIS A 51 -6.79 -0.02 21.56
CA HIS A 51 -5.88 -0.92 20.83
C HIS A 51 -5.83 -0.54 19.36
N ALA A 52 -4.64 -0.38 18.81
CA ALA A 52 -4.46 -0.18 17.37
C ALA A 52 -4.94 -1.43 16.61
N ILE A 53 -5.79 -1.22 15.62
CA ILE A 53 -6.25 -2.26 14.71
C ILE A 53 -6.18 -1.77 13.26
N ILE A 54 -6.04 -2.72 12.33
CA ILE A 54 -6.29 -2.50 10.91
C ILE A 54 -7.30 -3.51 10.38
N ASN A 55 -8.17 -3.06 9.49
CA ASN A 55 -9.07 -3.91 8.73
C ASN A 55 -8.54 -4.08 7.31
N LEU A 56 -8.42 -5.32 6.85
CA LEU A 56 -7.92 -5.66 5.51
C LEU A 56 -8.88 -6.60 4.80
N LYS A 57 -8.95 -6.49 3.47
CA LYS A 57 -9.66 -7.45 2.64
C LYS A 57 -8.87 -8.75 2.56
N VAL A 58 -9.60 -9.85 2.47
CA VAL A 58 -9.04 -11.18 2.30
C VAL A 58 -9.91 -11.98 1.32
N GLN A 59 -9.30 -12.99 0.70
CA GLN A 59 -10.06 -14.03 0.00
C GLN A 59 -10.84 -14.87 1.04
N PRO A 60 -12.12 -15.19 0.80
CA PRO A 60 -12.95 -15.95 1.74
C PRO A 60 -12.30 -17.22 2.30
N GLU A 61 -11.60 -17.95 1.45
CA GLU A 61 -10.90 -19.19 1.74
C GLU A 61 -9.73 -19.01 2.72
N HIS A 62 -9.09 -17.84 2.76
CA HIS A 62 -7.92 -17.59 3.63
C HIS A 62 -8.30 -16.97 4.97
N GLY A 63 -9.45 -16.31 5.06
CA GLY A 63 -9.86 -15.57 6.27
C GLY A 63 -10.07 -16.46 7.50
N ALA A 64 -10.46 -17.73 7.34
CA ALA A 64 -10.54 -18.68 8.45
C ALA A 64 -9.15 -19.15 8.88
N MET A 65 -8.36 -19.64 7.91
CA MET A 65 -6.99 -20.10 8.13
C MET A 65 -6.15 -19.08 8.91
N LEU A 66 -6.13 -17.81 8.48
CA LEU A 66 -5.35 -16.76 9.15
C LEU A 66 -5.75 -16.56 10.63
N ARG A 67 -7.03 -16.73 10.96
CA ARG A 67 -7.51 -16.61 12.35
C ARG A 67 -7.13 -17.81 13.20
N ASP A 68 -6.94 -18.97 12.58
CA ASP A 68 -6.52 -20.19 13.28
C ASP A 68 -5.03 -20.18 13.58
N PHE A 69 -4.20 -19.62 12.68
CA PHE A 69 -2.75 -19.54 12.88
C PHE A 69 -2.28 -18.33 13.70
N TYR A 70 -2.98 -17.20 13.65
CA TYR A 70 -2.53 -15.96 14.27
C TYR A 70 -3.57 -15.42 15.25
N SER A 71 -3.24 -15.46 16.55
CA SER A 71 -4.12 -15.05 17.65
C SER A 71 -4.57 -13.58 17.58
N TYR A 72 -3.75 -12.72 16.98
CA TYR A 72 -4.01 -11.30 16.77
C TYR A 72 -4.86 -11.01 15.53
N ILE A 73 -5.25 -12.02 14.74
CA ILE A 73 -6.13 -11.88 13.59
C ILE A 73 -7.55 -12.34 13.95
N ARG A 74 -8.54 -11.49 13.70
CA ARG A 74 -9.96 -11.76 13.96
C ARG A 74 -10.81 -11.49 12.73
N ALA A 75 -12.08 -11.87 12.80
CA ALA A 75 -13.05 -11.52 11.77
C ALA A 75 -13.23 -9.99 11.69
N GLY A 76 -13.38 -9.44 10.49
CA GLY A 76 -13.41 -8.01 10.25
C GLY A 76 -14.45 -7.24 11.10
N TRP A 77 -13.96 -6.31 11.91
CA TRP A 77 -14.76 -5.42 12.76
C TRP A 77 -15.56 -4.41 11.91
N HIS A 78 -16.88 -4.33 12.13
CA HIS A 78 -17.87 -3.62 11.30
C HIS A 78 -17.82 -3.90 9.78
N MET A 79 -17.18 -4.99 9.37
CA MET A 79 -17.05 -5.36 7.97
C MET A 79 -17.74 -6.70 7.68
N ASN A 80 -17.90 -7.02 6.39
CA ASN A 80 -18.32 -8.36 5.98
C ASN A 80 -17.22 -9.37 6.35
N LYS A 81 -17.48 -10.19 7.36
CA LYS A 81 -16.52 -11.13 7.96
C LYS A 81 -16.02 -12.23 7.01
N GLN A 82 -16.71 -12.47 5.89
CA GLN A 82 -16.24 -13.39 4.85
C GLN A 82 -15.13 -12.78 3.99
N HIS A 83 -15.05 -11.45 3.89
CA HIS A 83 -14.13 -10.76 2.99
C HIS A 83 -13.14 -9.87 3.71
N TRP A 84 -13.22 -9.79 5.03
CA TRP A 84 -12.43 -8.87 5.84
C TRP A 84 -11.96 -9.53 7.12
N ILE A 85 -10.73 -9.22 7.47
CA ILE A 85 -10.09 -9.56 8.74
C ILE A 85 -9.69 -8.28 9.47
N SER A 86 -9.59 -8.37 10.79
CA SER A 86 -9.01 -7.34 11.65
C SER A 86 -7.73 -7.86 12.26
N ILE A 87 -6.64 -7.11 12.11
CA ILE A 87 -5.36 -7.38 12.75
C ILE A 87 -5.25 -6.43 13.93
N PHE A 88 -4.98 -6.97 15.11
CA PHE A 88 -4.74 -6.22 16.34
C PHE A 88 -3.24 -6.05 16.55
N ALA A 89 -2.83 -4.91 17.10
CA ALA A 89 -1.46 -4.78 17.59
C ALA A 89 -1.22 -5.81 18.70
N ASP A 90 -0.10 -6.51 18.62
CA ASP A 90 0.31 -7.59 19.50
C ASP A 90 1.84 -7.62 19.57
N ASP A 91 2.40 -8.09 20.69
CA ASP A 91 3.85 -8.17 20.86
C ASP A 91 4.48 -9.24 19.96
N ASN A 92 3.70 -10.24 19.51
CA ASN A 92 4.14 -11.31 18.61
C ASN A 92 3.77 -11.05 17.15
N LEU A 93 3.45 -9.79 16.81
CA LEU A 93 3.06 -9.41 15.46
C LEU A 93 4.20 -9.68 14.48
N ASP A 94 3.97 -10.54 13.51
CA ASP A 94 4.88 -10.72 12.37
C ASP A 94 4.74 -9.52 11.41
N GLU A 95 5.75 -8.66 11.42
CA GLU A 95 5.76 -7.46 10.57
C GLU A 95 5.68 -7.81 9.08
N GLN A 96 6.33 -8.88 8.63
CA GLN A 96 6.31 -9.29 7.22
C GLN A 96 4.91 -9.75 6.82
N LEU A 97 4.25 -10.53 7.67
CA LEU A 97 2.86 -10.93 7.45
C LEU A 97 1.94 -9.72 7.31
N VAL A 98 2.11 -8.69 8.14
CA VAL A 98 1.30 -7.46 8.02
C VAL A 98 1.53 -6.80 6.68
N GLN A 99 2.78 -6.66 6.24
CA GLN A 99 3.12 -6.07 4.95
C GLN A 99 2.46 -6.84 3.79
N ASP A 100 2.59 -8.17 3.81
CA ASP A 100 2.01 -9.05 2.79
C ASP A 100 0.48 -8.96 2.78
N LEU A 101 -0.18 -8.92 3.94
CA LEU A 101 -1.63 -8.79 4.04
C LEU A 101 -2.13 -7.44 3.53
N VAL A 102 -1.40 -6.34 3.76
CA VAL A 102 -1.73 -5.02 3.21
C VAL A 102 -1.65 -5.04 1.69
N LEU A 103 -0.56 -5.59 1.14
CA LEU A 103 -0.37 -5.74 -0.31
C LEU A 103 -1.47 -6.61 -0.93
N ASN A 104 -1.74 -7.79 -0.35
CA ASN A 104 -2.78 -8.69 -0.82
C ASN A 104 -4.16 -8.04 -0.82
N SER A 105 -4.49 -7.27 0.23
CA SER A 105 -5.75 -6.53 0.30
C SER A 105 -5.89 -5.51 -0.83
N TYR A 106 -4.82 -4.79 -1.14
CA TYR A 106 -4.76 -3.85 -2.27
C TYR A 106 -4.93 -4.57 -3.61
N GLU A 107 -4.21 -5.67 -3.83
CA GLU A 107 -4.29 -6.46 -5.06
C GLU A 107 -5.70 -7.01 -5.30
N LEU A 108 -6.40 -7.44 -4.25
CA LEU A 108 -7.80 -7.88 -4.34
C LEU A 108 -8.74 -6.78 -4.85
N VAL A 109 -8.47 -5.52 -4.50
CA VAL A 109 -9.23 -4.39 -5.02
C VAL A 109 -8.88 -4.11 -6.47
N VAL A 110 -7.58 -4.11 -6.82
CA VAL A 110 -7.11 -3.90 -8.20
C VAL A 110 -7.66 -4.97 -9.15
N ALA A 111 -7.70 -6.23 -8.72
CA ALA A 111 -8.25 -7.34 -9.51
C ALA A 111 -9.75 -7.16 -9.83
N LYS A 112 -10.50 -6.52 -8.93
CA LYS A 112 -11.96 -6.31 -9.01
C LYS A 112 -12.38 -5.04 -9.77
N LEU A 113 -11.42 -4.27 -10.29
CA LEU A 113 -11.70 -3.09 -11.10
C LEU A 113 -12.52 -3.44 -12.36
N ARG A 114 -13.39 -2.52 -12.75
CA ARG A 114 -14.12 -2.59 -14.02
C ARG A 114 -13.14 -2.45 -15.17
N LYS A 115 -13.53 -2.90 -16.37
CA LYS A 115 -12.67 -2.85 -17.57
C LYS A 115 -12.09 -1.45 -17.84
N VAL A 116 -12.89 -0.40 -17.66
CA VAL A 116 -12.48 1.00 -17.85
C VAL A 116 -11.42 1.42 -16.82
N GLU A 117 -11.60 1.04 -15.55
CA GLU A 117 -10.63 1.31 -14.49
C GLU A 117 -9.33 0.54 -14.74
N LYS A 118 -9.41 -0.73 -15.15
CA LYS A 118 -8.24 -1.55 -15.52
C LYS A 118 -7.42 -0.93 -16.66
N GLN A 119 -8.09 -0.36 -17.66
CA GLN A 119 -7.41 0.36 -18.75
C GLN A 119 -6.65 1.59 -18.23
N ARG A 120 -7.27 2.39 -17.35
CA ARG A 120 -6.61 3.53 -16.70
C ARG A 120 -5.39 3.10 -15.88
N VAL A 121 -5.51 2.03 -15.10
CA VAL A 121 -4.38 1.48 -14.33
C VAL A 121 -3.28 0.95 -15.25
N GLY A 122 -3.63 0.28 -16.34
CA GLY A 122 -2.66 -0.19 -17.33
C GLY A 122 -1.85 0.95 -17.93
N LEU A 123 -2.48 2.08 -18.22
CA LEU A 123 -1.81 3.30 -18.68
C LEU A 123 -0.87 3.87 -17.61
N ILE A 124 -1.33 4.02 -16.36
CA ILE A 124 -0.50 4.53 -15.25
C ILE A 124 0.71 3.62 -15.00
N LYS A 125 0.50 2.29 -14.99
CA LYS A 125 1.59 1.31 -14.86
C LYS A 125 2.60 1.44 -16.00
N ALA A 126 2.14 1.55 -17.25
CA ALA A 126 3.01 1.77 -18.39
C ALA A 126 3.82 3.06 -18.25
N PHE A 127 3.20 4.17 -17.82
CA PHE A 127 3.93 5.42 -17.58
C PHE A 127 5.00 5.27 -16.48
N HIS A 128 4.68 4.65 -15.34
CA HIS A 128 5.64 4.45 -14.26
C HIS A 128 6.77 3.46 -14.58
N THR A 129 6.56 2.49 -15.49
CA THR A 129 7.62 1.58 -15.93
C THR A 129 8.51 2.20 -17.02
N VAL A 130 7.96 3.03 -17.89
CA VAL A 130 8.65 3.53 -19.09
C VAL A 130 9.37 4.86 -18.80
N ILE A 131 8.87 5.71 -17.91
CA ILE A 131 9.53 6.98 -17.54
C ILE A 131 10.93 6.77 -16.93
N PRO A 132 11.19 5.80 -16.02
CA PRO A 132 12.54 5.55 -15.52
C PRO A 132 13.52 5.18 -16.63
N LEU A 133 13.07 4.40 -17.63
CA LEU A 133 13.87 4.06 -18.80
C LEU A 133 14.15 5.30 -19.65
N ILE A 134 13.13 6.11 -19.97
CA ILE A 134 13.31 7.33 -20.78
C ILE A 134 14.20 8.33 -20.06
N PHE A 135 14.08 8.48 -18.74
CA PHE A 135 14.93 9.35 -17.94
C PHE A 135 16.37 8.82 -17.89
N PHE A 136 16.56 7.50 -17.78
CA PHE A 136 17.87 6.85 -17.87
C PHE A 136 18.51 7.06 -19.25
N PHE A 137 17.76 6.85 -20.34
CA PHE A 137 18.24 7.06 -21.70
C PHE A 137 18.49 8.54 -22.01
N TRP A 138 17.65 9.45 -21.53
CA TRP A 138 17.86 10.89 -21.69
C TRP A 138 19.07 11.36 -20.88
N ASN A 139 19.21 10.98 -19.61
CA ASN A 139 20.37 11.36 -18.80
C ASN A 139 21.67 10.76 -19.35
N HIS A 140 21.63 9.52 -19.84
CA HIS A 140 22.77 8.87 -20.50
C HIS A 140 23.12 9.55 -21.84
N TYR A 141 22.14 9.81 -22.71
CA TYR A 141 22.35 10.46 -24.01
C TYR A 141 22.84 11.91 -23.87
N ILE A 142 22.26 12.67 -22.93
CA ILE A 142 22.69 14.04 -22.60
C ILE A 142 24.11 14.02 -22.04
N SER A 143 24.46 13.10 -21.13
CA SER A 143 25.84 12.98 -20.63
C SER A 143 26.85 12.73 -21.76
N HIS A 144 26.48 11.96 -22.78
CA HIS A 144 27.32 11.67 -23.94
C HIS A 144 27.46 12.91 -24.87
N LEU A 145 26.35 13.60 -25.15
CA LEU A 145 26.33 14.82 -25.97
C LEU A 145 27.11 15.98 -25.35
N PHE A 146 27.12 16.09 -24.02
CA PHE A 146 27.88 17.14 -23.32
C PHE A 146 29.37 16.82 -23.20
N LYS A 147 29.75 15.53 -23.18
CA LYS A 147 31.15 15.09 -23.23
C LYS A 147 31.80 15.39 -24.59
N GLU A 148 31.02 15.35 -25.67
CA GLU A 148 31.49 15.64 -27.04
C GLU A 148 31.68 17.13 -27.34
N LYS A 149 30.97 18.02 -26.63
CA LYS A 149 30.98 19.47 -26.90
C LYS A 149 31.78 20.31 -25.89
N ASN A 150 32.25 19.73 -24.79
CA ASN A 150 33.04 20.44 -23.75
C ASN A 150 32.33 21.69 -23.18
N ILE A 151 30.98 21.68 -23.13
CA ILE A 151 30.14 22.78 -22.60
C ILE A 151 29.50 22.31 -21.30
N ILE A 152 30.31 22.01 -20.28
CA ILE A 152 29.79 21.71 -18.95
C ILE A 152 29.84 23.01 -18.16
N ASN A 153 28.76 23.80 -18.21
CA ASN A 153 28.27 24.77 -17.20
C ASN A 153 27.44 25.88 -17.85
N LYS A 154 26.13 25.65 -17.99
CA LYS A 154 25.19 26.78 -18.11
C LYS A 154 23.75 26.52 -17.65
N PHE A 155 23.47 25.41 -16.98
CA PHE A 155 22.09 25.01 -16.67
C PHE A 155 21.78 24.74 -15.19
N TYR A 156 22.63 25.19 -14.26
CA TYR A 156 22.31 25.21 -12.82
C TYR A 156 22.60 26.58 -12.18
N HIS A 157 22.07 27.63 -12.79
CA HIS A 157 21.89 28.94 -12.14
C HIS A 157 20.48 29.44 -12.40
#